data_AF-A0A8D9E927-F1
#
_entry.id   AF-A0A8D9E927-F1
#
_cell.length_a   1.000
_cell.length_b   1.000
_cell.length_c   1.000
_cell.angle_alpha   90.00
_cell.angle_beta   90.00
_cell.angle_gamma   90.00
#
_symmetry.space_group_name_H-M   'P 1'
#
loop_
_entity.id
_entity.type
_entity.pdbx_description
1 polymer ?
#
loop_
_entity_poly.entity_id
_entity_poly.type
_entity_poly.pdbx_seq_one_letter_code
_entity_poly.pdbx_strand_id
1 'polypeptide(L)'
;MDSVSSSFPYPLPCLPPTHSPLVPCLPPTHSPLVPCLPPTHSPLVPCLPPTHSPLVPCLPPTHSPLVPCFPPTHSPLVPCLRPTHSPLVPCLPPTHSPLVPCLP
;
A
#
# COMPACT_ATOMS: atom_id res chain seq x y z
N MET A 1 -17.25 -9.77 -17.07
CA MET A 1 -15.91 -10.30 -17.41
C MET A 1 -15.28 -10.79 -16.11
N ASP A 2 -15.72 -12.00 -15.77
CA ASP A 2 -15.03 -13.12 -15.13
C ASP A 2 -14.35 -12.97 -13.76
N SER A 3 -15.05 -13.53 -12.78
CA SER A 3 -14.62 -14.30 -11.60
C SER A 3 -13.11 -14.51 -11.35
N VAL A 4 -12.67 -14.13 -10.14
CA VAL A 4 -11.87 -15.00 -9.28
C VAL A 4 -12.26 -14.80 -7.81
N SER A 5 -13.03 -15.76 -7.29
CA SER A 5 -13.26 -15.97 -5.86
C SER A 5 -11.99 -16.56 -5.27
N SER A 6 -11.06 -15.73 -4.79
CA SER A 6 -9.88 -16.18 -4.05
C SER A 6 -10.12 -16.01 -2.56
N SER A 7 -10.57 -17.09 -1.92
CA SER A 7 -10.76 -17.19 -0.47
C SER A 7 -9.39 -17.15 0.23
N PHE A 8 -8.95 -15.97 0.66
CA PHE A 8 -7.85 -15.81 1.60
C PHE A 8 -8.41 -15.82 3.04
N PRO A 9 -7.78 -16.51 4.01
CA PRO A 9 -8.25 -16.58 5.40
C PRO A 9 -8.03 -15.27 6.19
N TYR A 10 -7.56 -14.21 5.53
CA TYR A 10 -7.43 -12.86 6.06
C TYR A 10 -8.24 -11.91 5.17
N PRO A 11 -8.96 -10.93 5.73
CA PRO A 11 -9.64 -9.91 4.94
C PRO A 11 -8.56 -9.03 4.28
N LEU A 12 -8.12 -9.44 3.10
CA LEU A 12 -7.31 -8.60 2.21
C LEU A 12 -8.32 -7.77 1.40
N PRO A 13 -8.46 -6.45 1.65
CA PRO A 13 -9.32 -5.60 0.84
C PRO A 13 -8.67 -5.41 -0.53
N CYS A 14 -8.84 -6.38 -1.43
CA CYS A 14 -8.41 -6.27 -2.82
C CYS A 14 -9.46 -5.47 -3.58
N LEU A 15 -9.18 -4.19 -3.83
CA LEU A 15 -10.01 -3.35 -4.69
C LEU A 15 -9.86 -3.79 -6.16
N PRO A 16 -10.88 -3.65 -7.03
CA PRO A 16 -10.73 -3.89 -8.46
C PRO A 16 -9.86 -2.81 -9.13
N PRO A 17 -9.21 -3.09 -10.26
CA PRO A 17 -8.51 -2.08 -11.05
C PRO A 17 -9.49 -1.01 -11.54
N THR A 18 -9.07 0.25 -11.51
CA THR A 18 -9.89 1.39 -11.93
C THR A 18 -9.13 2.34 -12.87
N HIS A 19 -9.90 3.06 -13.69
CA HIS A 19 -9.43 4.14 -14.55
C HIS A 19 -9.70 5.51 -13.94
N SER A 20 -9.84 5.58 -12.62
CA SER A 20 -10.11 6.82 -11.88
C SER A 20 -9.09 6.99 -10.77
N PRO A 21 -8.82 8.23 -10.33
CA PRO A 21 -7.97 8.47 -9.18
C PRO A 21 -8.48 7.68 -7.97
N LEU A 22 -7.58 7.02 -7.26
CA LEU A 22 -7.93 6.16 -6.14
C LEU A 22 -7.17 6.61 -4.89
N VAL A 23 -7.92 6.88 -3.82
CA VAL A 23 -7.39 7.33 -2.53
C VAL A 23 -7.87 6.35 -1.45
N PRO A 24 -7.22 5.17 -1.33
CA PRO A 24 -7.62 4.19 -0.34
C PRO A 24 -7.07 4.60 1.03
N CYS A 25 -7.97 4.65 2.02
CA CYS A 25 -7.65 4.84 3.43
C CYS A 25 -8.00 3.57 4.19
N LEU A 26 -7.02 2.98 4.87
CA LEU A 26 -7.27 1.78 5.69
C LEU A 26 -7.49 2.17 7.16
N PRO A 27 -8.31 1.41 7.91
CA PRO A 27 -8.51 1.65 9.33
C PRO A 27 -7.30 1.17 10.16
N PRO A 28 -7.03 1.79 11.32
CA PRO A 28 -5.94 1.37 12.20
C PRO A 28 -6.16 -0.05 12.75
N THR A 29 -5.06 -0.80 12.87
CA THR A 29 -5.07 -2.16 13.39
C THR A 29 -3.99 -2.36 14.46
N HIS A 30 -4.26 -3.26 15.39
CA HIS A 30 -3.32 -3.67 16.45
C HIS A 30 -2.59 -4.97 16.09
N SER A 31 -2.80 -5.47 14.88
CA SER A 31 -2.21 -6.69 14.35
C SER A 31 -1.42 -6.37 13.08
N PRO A 32 -0.50 -7.27 12.66
CA PRO A 32 0.25 -7.10 11.41
C PRO A 32 -0.69 -6.80 10.24
N LEU A 33 -0.33 -5.80 9.44
CA LEU A 33 -1.14 -5.36 8.31
C LEU A 33 -0.35 -5.54 7.01
N VAL A 34 -0.96 -6.22 6.04
CA VAL A 34 -0.38 -6.45 4.72
C VAL A 34 -1.36 -5.98 3.65
N PRO A 35 -1.44 -4.67 3.38
CA PRO A 35 -2.35 -4.15 2.37
C PRO A 35 -1.79 -4.34 0.96
N CYS A 36 -2.62 -4.87 0.08
CA CYS A 36 -2.32 -5.03 -1.34
C CYS A 36 -3.28 -4.17 -2.16
N LEU A 37 -2.75 -3.20 -2.90
CA LEU A 37 -3.56 -2.35 -3.77
C LEU A 37 -3.58 -2.89 -5.20
N PRO A 38 -4.67 -2.67 -5.95
CA PRO A 38 -4.74 -3.05 -7.35
C PRO A 38 -3.96 -2.09 -8.24
N PRO A 39 -3.45 -2.58 -9.39
CA PRO A 39 -2.87 -1.70 -10.40
C PRO A 39 -3.90 -0.67 -10.88
N THR A 40 -3.44 0.56 -11.11
CA THR A 40 -4.27 1.66 -11.63
C THR A 40 -3.61 2.32 -12.84
N HIS A 41 -4.45 2.82 -13.74
CA HIS A 41 -4.02 3.65 -14.88
C HIS A 41 -4.18 5.15 -14.59
N SER A 42 -4.38 5.49 -13.32
CA SER A 42 -4.68 6.83 -12.82
C SER A 42 -3.93 7.05 -11.51
N PRO A 43 -3.79 8.31 -11.04
CA PRO A 43 -3.07 8.60 -9.82
C PRO A 43 -3.58 7.78 -8.63
N LEU A 44 -2.64 7.21 -7.88
CA LEU A 44 -2.92 6.38 -6.71
C LEU A 44 -2.28 7.02 -5.48
N VAL A 45 -3.10 7.34 -4.47
CA VAL A 45 -2.65 8.02 -3.25
C VAL A 45 -3.10 7.22 -2.03
N PRO A 46 -2.37 6.16 -1.65
CA PRO A 46 -2.74 5.36 -0.50
C PRO A 46 -2.33 6.02 0.81
N CYS A 47 -3.27 6.07 1.75
CA CYS A 47 -3.05 6.53 3.11
C CYS A 47 -3.10 5.33 4.06
N LEU A 48 -1.93 4.95 4.57
CA LEU A 48 -1.82 3.84 5.51
C LEU A 48 -2.00 4.33 6.96
N PRO A 49 -2.68 3.55 7.81
CA PRO A 49 -3.00 3.93 9.18
C PRO A 49 -1.89 3.53 10.16
N PRO A 50 -1.75 4.24 11.27
CA PRO A 50 -0.75 3.90 12.28
C PRO A 50 -0.97 2.47 12.80
N THR A 51 0.13 1.74 12.98
CA THR A 51 0.12 0.37 13.52
C THR A 51 1.15 0.22 14.64
N HIS A 52 0.79 -0.58 15.65
CA HIS A 52 1.71 -1.05 16.70
C HIS A 52 2.35 -2.41 16.36
N SER A 53 2.20 -2.84 15.11
CA SER A 53 2.65 -4.13 14.58
C SER A 53 3.28 -3.92 13.20
N PRO A 54 4.04 -4.90 12.68
CA PRO A 54 4.66 -4.81 11.37
C PRO A 54 3.68 -4.42 10.27
N LEU A 55 4.09 -3.47 9.42
CA LEU A 55 3.32 -2.99 8.28
C LEU A 55 4.07 -3.32 6.99
N VAL A 56 3.47 -4.13 6.13
CA VAL A 56 4.07 -4.60 4.87
C VAL A 56 3.15 -4.24 3.69
N PRO A 57 3.20 -3.00 3.20
CA PRO A 57 2.37 -2.57 2.08
C PRO A 57 2.95 -3.00 0.74
N CYS A 58 2.11 -3.61 -0.08
CA CYS A 58 2.40 -4.02 -1.45
C CYS A 58 1.77 -3.03 -2.42
N LEU A 59 2.61 -2.18 -3.01
CA LEU A 59 2.17 -1.16 -3.97
C LEU A 59 2.41 -1.65 -5.41
N PRO A 60 1.34 -1.70 -6.24
CA PRO A 60 1.38 -2.23 -7.59
C PRO A 60 2.07 -1.25 -8.54
N PRO A 61 2.45 -1.71 -9.75
CA PRO A 61 2.87 -0.80 -10.81
C PRO A 61 1.70 0.12 -11.20
N THR A 62 2.03 1.38 -11.51
CA THR A 62 1.09 2.39 -12.00
C THR A 62 1.64 3.06 -13.26
N HIS A 63 0.75 3.43 -14.18
CA HIS A 63 1.05 4.28 -15.35
C HIS A 63 0.85 5.77 -15.08
N SER A 64 0.68 6.13 -13.81
CA SER A 64 0.39 7.48 -13.33
C SER A 64 1.08 7.69 -11.98
N PRO A 65 1.18 8.94 -11.48
CA PRO A 65 1.83 9.24 -10.22
C PRO A 65 1.32 8.38 -9.07
N LEU A 66 2.27 7.86 -8.27
CA LEU A 66 2.00 7.08 -7.06
C LEU A 66 2.54 7.86 -5.87
N VAL A 67 1.65 8.23 -4.93
CA VAL A 67 1.99 9.03 -3.75
C VAL A 67 1.57 8.30 -2.48
N PRO A 68 2.39 7.37 -1.96
CA PRO A 68 2.05 6.65 -0.74
C PRO A 68 2.37 7.47 0.50
N CYS A 69 1.38 7.60 1.37
CA CYS A 69 1.48 8.24 2.68
C CYS A 69 1.57 7.17 3.76
N PHE A 70 2.74 7.08 4.38
CA PHE A 70 2.97 6.18 5.50
C PHE A 70 2.78 6.92 6.83
N PRO A 71 2.27 6.25 7.86
CA PRO A 71 2.14 6.78 9.21
C PRO A 71 3.38 6.47 10.05
N PRO A 72 3.57 7.13 11.20
CA PRO A 72 4.56 6.69 12.17
C PRO A 72 4.21 5.28 12.67
N THR A 73 5.21 4.40 12.74
CA THR A 73 5.06 3.03 13.27
C THR A 73 6.06 2.79 14.40
N HIS A 74 5.62 2.03 15.41
CA HIS A 74 6.48 1.51 16.49
C HIS A 74 7.04 0.12 16.17
N SER A 75 6.87 -0.32 14.93
CA SER A 75 7.27 -1.63 14.42
C SER A 75 7.83 -1.48 13.00
N PRO A 76 8.53 -2.50 12.48
CA PRO A 76 9.12 -2.45 11.15
C PRO A 76 8.11 -2.10 10.06
N LEU A 77 8.52 -1.21 9.15
CA LEU A 77 7.79 -0.83 7.96
C LEU A 77 8.56 -1.33 6.73
N VAL A 78 7.94 -2.22 5.96
CA VAL A 78 8.57 -2.89 4.81
C VAL A 78 7.74 -2.64 3.54
N PRO A 79 7.90 -1.49 2.87
CA PRO A 79 7.18 -1.19 1.66
C PRO A 79 7.77 -1.96 0.47
N CYS A 80 6.91 -2.72 -0.19
CA CYS A 80 7.22 -3.38 -1.46
C CYS A 80 6.70 -2.51 -2.60
N LEU A 81 7.62 -1.78 -3.26
CA LEU A 81 7.29 -0.85 -4.33
C LEU A 81 7.66 -1.48 -5.67
N ARG A 82 6.65 -1.78 -6.50
CA ARG A 82 6.91 -2.19 -7.88
C ARG A 82 7.33 -0.98 -8.73
N PRO A 83 8.11 -1.19 -9.82
CA PRO A 83 8.50 -0.11 -10.71
C PRO A 83 7.26 0.59 -11.29
N THR A 84 7.27 1.92 -11.27
CA THR A 84 6.22 2.75 -11.86
C THR A 84 6.76 3.47 -13.09
N HIS A 85 5.95 3.60 -14.14
CA HIS A 85 6.31 4.37 -15.34
C HIS A 85 6.14 5.89 -15.15
N SER A 86 5.96 6.32 -13.91
CA SER A 86 5.59 7.67 -13.50
C SER A 86 6.21 7.98 -12.13
N PRO A 87 6.23 9.26 -11.73
CA PRO A 87 6.82 9.66 -10.46
C PRO A 87 6.24 8.89 -9.27
N LEU A 88 7.16 8.39 -8.44
CA LEU A 88 6.88 7.81 -7.13
C LEU A 88 7.33 8.82 -6.07
N VAL A 89 6.39 9.29 -5.25
CA VAL A 89 6.67 10.29 -4.20
C VAL A 89 6.20 9.74 -2.84
N PRO A 90 7.06 9.02 -2.11
CA PRO A 90 6.70 8.51 -0.79
C PRO A 90 6.73 9.62 0.26
N CYS A 91 5.66 9.75 1.02
CA CYS A 91 5.60 10.59 2.22
C CYS A 91 5.85 9.71 3.45
N LEU A 92 7.04 9.86 4.04
CA LEU A 92 7.51 9.09 5.19
C LEU A 92 7.66 10.01 6.41
N PRO A 93 6.99 9.71 7.54
CA PRO A 93 7.21 10.39 8.80
C PRO A 93 8.50 9.87 9.46
N PRO A 94 9.02 10.56 10.48
CA PRO A 94 10.09 10.02 11.31
C PRO A 94 9.64 8.71 11.95
N THR A 95 10.36 7.61 11.68
CA THR A 95 10.09 6.30 12.29
C THR A 95 11.10 6.00 13.40
N HIS A 96 10.62 5.47 14.52
CA HIS A 96 11.47 4.95 15.60
C HIS A 96 11.89 3.48 15.35
N SER A 97 11.55 2.95 14.19
CA SER A 97 11.69 1.55 13.80
C SER A 97 12.28 1.45 12.39
N PRO A 98 12.93 0.32 12.05
CA PRO A 98 13.59 0.17 10.77
C PRO A 98 12.60 0.28 9.61
N LEU A 99 12.97 1.11 8.62
CA LEU A 99 12.34 1.19 7.32
C LEU A 99 13.20 0.41 6.33
N VAL A 100 12.65 -0.66 5.75
CA VAL A 100 13.35 -1.51 4.79
C VAL A 100 12.58 -1.47 3.47
N PRO A 101 12.97 -0.62 2.51
CA PRO A 101 12.30 -0.58 1.23
C PRO A 101 12.73 -1.78 0.38
N CYS A 102 11.76 -2.55 -0.10
CA CYS A 102 11.99 -3.58 -1.10
C CYS A 102 11.72 -2.97 -2.48
N LEU A 103 12.80 -2.58 -3.14
CA LEU A 103 12.81 -2.14 -4.54
C LEU A 103 13.40 -3.28 -5.38
N PRO A 104 12.70 -3.76 -6.43
CA PRO A 104 13.27 -4.69 -7.40
C PRO A 104 14.31 -4.03 -8.33
#